data_AF-A0A7S1REX6-F1
#
_entry.id   AF-A0A7S1REX6-F1
#
_cell.length_a   1.000
_cell.length_b   1.000
_cell.length_c   1.000
_cell.angle_alpha   90.00
_cell.angle_beta   90.00
_cell.angle_gamma   90.00
#
_symmetry.space_group_name_H-M   'P 1'
#
loop_
_entity.id
_entity.type
_entity.pdbx_description
1 polymer ?
#
loop_
_entity_poly.entity_id
_entity_poly.type
_entity_poly.pdbx_seq_one_letter_code
_entity_poly.pdbx_strand_id
1 'polypeptide(L)'
;WQACASLPLGIPMAGGEDPPNALAQFGDQLKDLLCKTIEQQTVDLDERERRVAEREQRLNVYFAQQHSSRKVVLRVGQQQFWTTSDVLLSKPDTYFHGMLNPQFKHEEDGTYFIARDGESFACVLEYLTYGDLSLLPDSPLLGRVKADADFYG
;
A
#
# COMPACT_ATOMS: atom_id res chain seq x y z
N TRP A 1 -6.64 74.31 -66.73
CA TRP A 1 -6.15 72.92 -66.58
C TRP A 1 -5.29 72.86 -65.34
N GLN A 2 -5.87 72.47 -64.21
CA GLN A 2 -5.11 72.11 -63.01
C GLN A 2 -5.96 71.20 -62.10
N ALA A 3 -5.45 69.98 -61.94
CA ALA A 3 -5.57 69.02 -60.85
C ALA A 3 -6.96 68.51 -60.39
N CYS A 4 -7.34 67.33 -60.90
CA CYS A 4 -8.13 66.34 -60.16
C CYS A 4 -7.27 65.70 -59.07
N ALA A 5 -7.66 65.81 -57.80
CA ALA A 5 -7.03 65.09 -56.70
C ALA A 5 -7.80 63.79 -56.44
N SER A 6 -7.21 62.66 -56.82
CA SER A 6 -7.68 61.32 -56.49
C SER A 6 -7.20 60.93 -55.09
N LEU A 7 -8.12 60.66 -54.17
CA LEU A 7 -7.83 60.03 -52.87
C LEU A 7 -7.48 58.55 -53.08
N PRO A 8 -6.40 58.01 -52.48
CA PRO A 8 -6.23 56.57 -52.40
C PRO A 8 -7.02 56.04 -51.19
N LEU A 9 -8.12 55.33 -51.45
CA LEU A 9 -8.71 54.40 -50.50
C LEU A 9 -7.81 53.17 -50.42
N GLY A 10 -6.82 53.22 -49.54
CA GLY A 10 -6.03 52.07 -49.13
C GLY A 10 -6.31 51.79 -47.66
N ILE A 11 -7.27 50.91 -47.37
CA ILE A 11 -7.41 50.29 -46.06
C ILE A 11 -6.28 49.25 -45.97
N PRO A 12 -5.34 49.34 -45.02
CA PRO A 12 -4.43 48.23 -44.80
C PRO A 12 -5.22 47.08 -44.18
N MET A 13 -5.33 45.98 -44.93
CA MET A 13 -5.72 44.68 -44.39
C MET A 13 -4.62 44.25 -43.42
N ALA A 14 -4.73 44.65 -42.16
CA ALA A 14 -3.92 44.10 -41.09
C ALA A 14 -4.33 42.64 -40.94
N GLY A 15 -3.39 41.74 -41.26
CA GLY A 15 -3.55 40.31 -41.10
C GLY A 15 -3.99 39.98 -39.68
N GLY A 16 -5.05 39.21 -39.56
CA GLY A 16 -5.38 38.53 -38.32
C GLY A 16 -4.30 37.48 -38.06
N GLU A 17 -3.32 37.85 -37.24
CA GLU A 17 -2.69 36.85 -36.38
C GLU A 17 -3.72 36.57 -35.29
N ASP A 18 -4.48 35.47 -35.45
CA ASP A 18 -5.27 34.94 -34.36
C ASP A 18 -4.34 34.77 -33.15
N PRO A 19 -4.64 35.37 -31.99
CA PRO A 19 -3.79 35.25 -30.82
C PRO A 19 -3.65 33.76 -30.51
N PRO A 20 -2.44 33.28 -30.16
CA PRO A 20 -2.22 31.87 -29.87
C PRO A 20 -3.30 31.43 -28.89
N ASN A 21 -4.08 30.42 -29.30
CA ASN A 21 -5.27 29.97 -28.58
C ASN A 21 -4.87 29.64 -27.15
N ALA A 22 -5.09 30.59 -26.24
CA ALA A 22 -4.57 30.54 -24.87
C ALA A 22 -5.10 29.31 -24.11
N LEU A 23 -6.27 28.81 -24.52
CA LEU A 23 -6.85 27.56 -24.03
C LEU A 23 -6.05 26.33 -24.48
N ALA A 24 -5.54 26.31 -25.71
CA ALA A 24 -4.68 25.24 -26.20
C ALA A 24 -3.32 25.26 -25.47
N GLN A 25 -2.72 26.45 -25.29
CA GLN A 25 -1.48 26.59 -24.54
C GLN A 25 -1.62 26.18 -23.07
N PHE A 26 -2.73 26.57 -22.42
CA PHE A 26 -3.03 26.13 -21.06
C PHE A 26 -3.27 24.62 -20.99
N GLY A 27 -3.97 24.04 -21.98
CA GLY A 27 -4.16 22.60 -22.10
C GLY A 27 -2.85 21.84 -22.25
N ASP A 28 -1.92 22.35 -23.06
CA ASP A 28 -0.59 21.76 -23.23
C ASP A 28 0.26 21.88 -21.97
N GLN A 29 0.20 23.03 -21.27
CA GLN A 29 0.86 23.21 -19.98
C GLN A 29 0.32 22.26 -18.91
N LEU A 30 -1.01 22.08 -18.84
CA LEU A 30 -1.64 21.12 -17.94
C LEU A 30 -1.24 19.69 -18.26
N LYS A 31 -1.18 19.34 -19.55
CA LYS A 31 -0.76 18.00 -20.02
C LYS A 31 0.68 17.72 -19.64
N ASP A 32 1.59 18.67 -19.89
CA ASP A 32 3.00 18.55 -19.54
C ASP A 32 3.19 18.42 -18.02
N LEU A 33 2.45 19.20 -17.23
CA LEU A 33 2.46 19.09 -15.77
C LEU A 33 1.97 17.72 -15.29
N LEU A 34 0.86 17.21 -15.86
CA LEU A 34 0.31 15.90 -15.52
C LEU A 34 1.27 14.77 -15.90
N CYS A 35 1.86 14.80 -17.09
CA CYS A 35 2.86 13.82 -17.53
C CYS A 35 4.05 13.78 -16.57
N LYS A 36 4.63 14.94 -16.24
CA LYS A 36 5.74 15.04 -15.27
C LYS A 36 5.36 14.49 -13.89
N THR A 37 4.15 14.79 -13.42
CA THR A 37 3.67 14.31 -12.12
C THR A 37 3.51 12.79 -12.11
N ILE A 38 2.94 12.22 -13.17
CA ILE A 38 2.76 10.76 -13.30
C ILE A 38 4.13 10.09 -13.37
N GLU A 39 5.04 10.57 -14.22
CA GLU A 39 6.38 10.01 -14.36
C GLU A 39 7.13 10.02 -13.02
N GLN A 40 7.06 11.13 -12.29
CA GLN A 40 7.67 11.25 -10.97
C GLN A 40 7.04 10.28 -9.97
N GLN A 41 5.72 10.13 -9.97
CA GLN A 41 5.03 9.18 -9.11
C GLN A 41 5.35 7.73 -9.47
N THR A 42 5.45 7.38 -10.76
CA THR A 42 5.83 6.03 -11.18
C THR A 42 7.23 5.67 -10.70
N VAL A 43 8.19 6.59 -10.82
CA VAL A 43 9.56 6.37 -10.34
C VAL A 43 9.60 6.21 -8.81
N ASP A 44 8.87 7.05 -8.07
CA ASP A 44 8.81 6.93 -6.60
C ASP A 44 8.14 5.62 -6.17
N LEU A 45 7.10 5.17 -6.87
CA LEU A 45 6.47 3.87 -6.63
C LEU A 45 7.45 2.72 -6.87
N ASP A 46 8.15 2.70 -8.01
CA ASP A 46 9.15 1.66 -8.32
C ASP A 46 10.27 1.60 -7.26
N GLU A 47 10.72 2.76 -6.78
CA GLU A 47 11.74 2.83 -5.73
C GLU A 47 11.21 2.39 -4.36
N ARG A 48 9.94 2.65 -4.06
CA ARG A 48 9.27 2.09 -2.87
C ARG A 48 9.14 0.58 -2.97
N GLU A 49 8.66 0.06 -4.10
CA GLU A 49 8.51 -1.38 -4.33
C GLU A 49 9.85 -2.11 -4.18
N ARG A 50 10.94 -1.55 -4.76
CA ARG A 50 12.28 -2.12 -4.60
C ARG A 50 12.71 -2.19 -3.14
N ARG A 51 12.48 -1.12 -2.37
CA ARG A 51 12.81 -1.09 -0.93
C ARG A 51 11.99 -2.09 -0.13
N VAL A 52 10.72 -2.29 -0.48
CA VAL A 52 9.86 -3.30 0.15
C VAL A 52 10.38 -4.70 -0.18
N ALA A 53 10.63 -5.00 -1.46
CA ALA A 53 11.12 -6.30 -1.90
C ALA A 53 12.48 -6.68 -1.27
N GLU A 54 13.42 -5.73 -1.18
CA GLU A 54 14.71 -5.96 -0.50
C GLU A 54 14.52 -6.27 1.00
N ARG A 55 13.57 -5.60 1.66
CA ARG A 55 13.26 -5.83 3.07
C ARG A 55 12.61 -7.20 3.28
N GLU A 56 11.66 -7.57 2.44
CA GLU A 56 11.00 -8.88 2.47
C GLU A 56 11.98 -10.01 2.21
N GLN A 57 12.88 -9.85 1.23
CA GLN A 57 13.91 -10.85 0.94
C GLN A 57 14.83 -11.07 2.15
N ARG A 58 15.26 -10.01 2.83
CA ARG A 58 16.06 -10.12 4.05
C ARG A 58 15.32 -10.86 5.16
N LEU A 59 14.05 -10.56 5.35
CA LEU A 59 13.21 -11.25 6.34
C LEU A 59 13.05 -12.72 5.99
N ASN A 60 12.76 -13.05 4.73
CA ASN A 60 12.62 -14.43 4.28
C ASN A 60 13.90 -15.24 4.48
N VAL A 61 15.08 -14.64 4.22
CA VAL A 61 16.38 -15.28 4.50
C VAL A 61 16.60 -15.47 6.01
N TYR A 62 16.29 -14.46 6.83
CA TYR A 62 16.37 -14.57 8.29
C TYR A 62 15.48 -15.70 8.82
N PHE A 63 14.24 -15.73 8.34
CA PHE A 63 13.29 -16.78 8.62
C PHE A 63 13.85 -18.14 8.23
N ALA A 64 14.22 -18.36 6.96
CA ALA A 64 14.77 -19.63 6.48
C ALA A 64 15.98 -20.14 7.31
N GLN A 65 16.82 -19.24 7.84
CA GLN A 65 17.94 -19.59 8.70
C GLN A 65 17.55 -19.97 10.14
N GLN A 66 16.43 -19.43 10.65
CA GLN A 66 15.96 -19.62 12.02
C GLN A 66 14.88 -20.71 12.17
N HIS A 67 14.33 -21.25 11.07
CA HIS A 67 13.22 -22.23 11.05
C HIS A 67 13.60 -23.67 11.40
N SER A 68 14.19 -23.89 12.57
CA SER A 68 13.78 -25.06 13.37
C SER A 68 12.61 -24.61 14.23
N SER A 69 11.38 -24.95 13.81
CA SER A 69 10.07 -24.69 14.46
C SER A 69 10.16 -24.12 15.88
N ARG A 70 10.42 -22.81 16.00
CA ARG A 70 10.64 -22.19 17.31
C ARG A 70 9.29 -21.92 17.95
N LYS A 71 9.15 -22.33 19.20
CA LYS A 71 7.98 -22.03 20.01
C LYS A 71 7.86 -20.52 20.19
N VAL A 72 6.71 -19.96 19.83
CA VAL A 72 6.34 -18.56 19.97
C VAL A 72 5.22 -18.45 20.99
N VAL A 73 5.33 -17.48 21.90
CA VAL A 73 4.31 -17.16 22.89
C VAL A 73 3.69 -15.82 22.53
N LEU A 74 2.36 -15.78 22.46
CA LEU A 74 1.58 -14.61 22.08
C LEU A 74 0.62 -14.27 23.21
N ARG A 75 0.58 -13.01 23.62
CA ARG A 75 -0.46 -12.45 24.47
C ARG A 75 -1.38 -11.60 23.60
N VAL A 76 -2.61 -12.06 23.39
CA VAL A 76 -3.63 -11.36 22.60
C VAL A 76 -4.73 -10.87 23.53
N GLY A 77 -4.75 -9.57 23.78
CA GLY A 77 -5.64 -8.96 24.76
C GLY A 77 -5.39 -9.56 26.16
N GLN A 78 -6.38 -10.28 26.67
CA GLN A 78 -6.31 -10.95 27.98
C GLN A 78 -5.93 -12.44 27.90
N GLN A 79 -5.76 -12.98 26.71
CA GLN A 79 -5.50 -14.41 26.49
C GLN A 79 -4.06 -14.66 26.05
N GLN A 80 -3.56 -15.86 26.35
CA GLN A 80 -2.21 -16.29 26.00
C GLN A 80 -2.27 -17.54 25.11
N PHE A 81 -1.51 -17.51 24.02
CA PHE A 81 -1.44 -18.55 23.01
C PHE A 81 0.00 -19.04 22.85
N TRP A 82 0.13 -20.32 22.52
CA TRP A 82 1.41 -20.95 22.19
C TRP A 82 1.29 -21.55 20.81
N THR A 83 2.25 -21.23 19.94
CA THR A 83 2.29 -21.74 18.58
C THR A 83 3.75 -21.84 18.13
N THR A 84 3.98 -22.18 16.86
CA THR A 84 5.29 -22.13 16.22
C THR A 84 5.36 -20.98 15.24
N SER A 85 6.58 -20.52 14.97
CA SER A 85 6.85 -19.56 13.90
C SER A 85 6.27 -20.02 12.55
N ASP A 86 6.27 -21.32 12.30
CA ASP A 86 5.91 -21.89 11.00
C ASP A 86 4.40 -21.78 10.73
N VAL A 87 3.58 -21.93 11.79
CA VAL A 87 2.13 -21.71 11.68
C VAL A 87 1.82 -20.24 11.42
N LEU A 88 2.48 -19.33 12.13
CA LEU A 88 2.27 -17.88 11.96
C LEU A 88 2.70 -17.37 10.58
N LEU A 89 3.73 -17.99 9.99
CA LEU A 89 4.24 -17.64 8.66
C LEU A 89 3.70 -18.54 7.55
N SER A 90 2.69 -19.37 7.84
CA SER A 90 2.06 -20.26 6.86
C SER A 90 1.45 -19.51 5.67
N LYS A 91 1.03 -18.26 5.89
CA LYS A 91 0.47 -17.36 4.87
C LYS A 91 1.40 -16.17 4.65
N PRO A 92 1.86 -15.94 3.40
CA PRO A 92 2.71 -14.80 3.08
C PRO A 92 1.97 -13.48 3.30
N ASP A 93 2.72 -12.40 3.43
CA ASP A 93 2.22 -11.01 3.45
C ASP A 93 1.22 -10.69 4.58
N THR A 94 1.28 -11.47 5.66
CA THR A 94 0.49 -11.25 6.87
C THR A 94 1.24 -10.38 7.89
N TYR A 95 0.50 -9.79 8.83
CA TYR A 95 1.01 -9.08 9.99
C TYR A 95 2.12 -9.84 10.74
N PHE A 96 2.03 -11.17 10.78
CA PHE A 96 2.97 -12.02 11.51
C PHE A 96 4.39 -11.99 10.93
N HIS A 97 4.56 -11.76 9.63
CA HIS A 97 5.87 -11.58 8.99
C HIS A 97 6.57 -10.32 9.51
N GLY A 98 5.80 -9.25 9.74
CA GLY A 98 6.29 -8.03 10.37
C GLY A 98 6.53 -8.19 11.87
N MET A 99 5.68 -8.95 12.55
CA MET A 99 5.76 -9.17 14.00
C MET A 99 6.96 -10.03 14.40
N LEU A 100 7.29 -11.08 13.65
CA LEU A 100 8.44 -11.95 13.94
C LEU A 100 9.78 -11.37 13.47
N ASN A 101 9.78 -10.12 13.01
CA ASN A 101 11.00 -9.39 12.69
C ASN A 101 11.81 -9.13 13.99
N PRO A 102 13.14 -9.33 13.99
CA PRO A 102 14.00 -9.00 15.14
C PRO A 102 13.93 -7.53 15.62
N GLN A 103 13.46 -6.59 14.80
CA GLN A 103 13.23 -5.20 15.21
C GLN A 103 11.88 -4.97 15.90
N PHE A 104 10.97 -5.95 15.89
CA PHE A 104 9.68 -5.84 16.54
C PHE A 104 9.84 -5.93 18.07
N LYS A 105 9.12 -5.06 18.78
CA LYS A 105 9.18 -4.99 20.24
C LYS A 105 8.40 -6.16 20.83
N HIS A 106 9.11 -7.07 21.47
CA HIS A 106 8.55 -8.08 22.37
C HIS A 106 8.65 -7.60 23.82
N GLU A 107 7.88 -8.23 24.71
CA GLU A 107 8.02 -8.07 26.15
C GLU A 107 9.41 -8.57 26.63
N GLU A 108 9.82 -8.19 27.85
CA GLU A 108 11.14 -8.56 28.40
C GLU A 108 11.35 -10.08 28.49
N ASP A 109 10.27 -10.84 28.58
CA ASP A 109 10.24 -12.31 28.63
C ASP A 109 10.27 -12.98 27.25
N GLY A 110 10.26 -12.20 26.15
CA GLY A 110 10.20 -12.70 24.79
C GLY A 110 8.79 -12.99 24.26
N THR A 111 7.74 -12.63 25.02
CA THR A 111 6.34 -12.76 24.61
C THR A 111 5.95 -11.62 23.66
N TYR A 112 5.17 -11.93 22.62
CA TYR A 112 4.62 -10.92 21.72
C TYR A 112 3.25 -10.46 22.21
N PHE A 113 3.02 -9.14 22.27
CA PHE A 113 1.71 -8.58 22.64
C PHE A 113 0.95 -8.10 21.41
N ILE A 114 -0.32 -8.48 21.32
CA ILE A 114 -1.26 -8.02 20.29
C ILE A 114 -2.48 -7.43 21.00
N ALA A 115 -2.75 -6.14 20.72
CA ALA A 115 -3.90 -5.41 21.29
C ALA A 115 -5.21 -5.75 20.56
N ARG A 116 -5.56 -7.03 20.50
CA ARG A 116 -6.78 -7.57 19.86
C ARG A 116 -7.54 -8.50 20.79
N ASP A 117 -8.71 -8.91 20.35
CA ASP A 117 -9.50 -9.88 21.09
C ASP A 117 -8.92 -11.28 20.96
N GLY A 118 -8.87 -12.01 22.08
CA GLY A 118 -8.32 -13.35 22.08
C GLY A 118 -9.26 -14.39 21.45
N GLU A 119 -10.58 -14.22 21.60
CA GLU A 119 -11.56 -15.17 21.05
C GLU A 119 -11.56 -15.12 19.52
N SER A 120 -11.49 -13.92 18.93
CA SER A 120 -11.34 -13.78 17.48
C SER A 120 -10.00 -14.34 16.99
N PHE A 121 -8.91 -14.12 17.73
CA PHE A 121 -7.58 -14.60 17.37
C PHE A 121 -7.48 -16.13 17.39
N ALA A 122 -8.20 -16.81 18.27
CA ALA A 122 -8.25 -18.27 18.27
C ALA A 122 -8.68 -18.82 16.90
N CYS A 123 -9.67 -18.20 16.26
CA CYS A 123 -10.14 -18.57 14.94
C CYS A 123 -9.13 -18.24 13.83
N VAL A 124 -8.46 -17.09 13.94
CA VAL A 124 -7.36 -16.73 13.02
C VAL A 124 -6.23 -17.76 13.12
N LEU A 125 -5.86 -18.16 14.34
CA LEU A 125 -4.81 -19.14 14.58
C LEU A 125 -5.20 -20.54 14.05
N GLU A 126 -6.45 -20.93 14.20
CA GLU A 126 -6.98 -22.18 13.63
C GLU A 126 -6.90 -22.16 12.09
N TYR A 127 -7.28 -21.05 11.46
CA TYR A 127 -7.12 -20.86 10.02
C TYR A 127 -5.67 -20.95 9.56
N LEU A 128 -4.73 -20.33 10.29
CA LEU A 128 -3.30 -20.44 9.96
C LEU A 128 -2.77 -21.87 10.13
N THR A 129 -3.38 -22.66 11.02
CA THR A 129 -2.95 -24.03 11.31
C THR A 129 -3.51 -25.03 10.29
N TYR A 130 -4.80 -24.95 9.97
CA TYR A 130 -5.49 -25.94 9.13
C TYR A 130 -5.82 -25.44 7.72
N GLY A 131 -5.79 -24.14 7.48
CA GLY A 131 -6.15 -23.52 6.20
C GLY A 131 -7.65 -23.45 5.94
N ASP A 132 -8.49 -23.78 6.91
CA ASP A 132 -9.95 -23.79 6.79
C ASP A 132 -10.61 -23.18 8.04
N LEU A 133 -11.72 -22.48 7.83
CA LEU A 133 -12.56 -21.84 8.84
C LEU A 133 -13.93 -22.53 8.99
N SER A 134 -14.12 -23.69 8.36
CA SER A 134 -15.39 -24.44 8.35
C SER A 134 -15.93 -24.85 9.72
N LEU A 135 -15.12 -24.74 10.78
CA LEU A 135 -15.52 -25.00 12.17
C LEU A 135 -16.05 -23.76 12.90
N LEU A 136 -16.05 -22.58 12.28
CA LEU A 136 -16.62 -21.38 12.87
C LEU A 136 -18.14 -21.55 13.05
N PRO A 137 -18.66 -21.56 14.29
CA PRO A 137 -20.10 -21.52 14.49
C PRO A 137 -20.65 -20.18 13.99
N ASP A 138 -21.85 -20.20 13.39
CA ASP A 138 -22.63 -18.99 13.06
C ASP A 138 -22.92 -18.23 14.37
N SER A 139 -22.00 -17.33 14.70
CA SER A 139 -21.90 -16.67 16.00
C SER A 139 -21.71 -15.17 15.79
N PRO A 140 -22.16 -14.32 16.73
CA PRO A 140 -21.79 -12.90 16.75
C PRO A 140 -20.26 -12.67 16.69
N LEU A 141 -19.46 -13.70 16.96
CA LEU A 141 -18.02 -13.74 16.77
C LEU A 141 -17.59 -13.42 15.32
N LEU A 142 -18.38 -13.79 14.30
CA LEU A 142 -17.99 -13.64 12.89
C LEU A 142 -17.71 -12.18 12.51
N GLY A 143 -18.50 -11.22 13.03
CA GLY A 143 -18.27 -9.80 12.79
C GLY A 143 -16.94 -9.31 13.36
N ARG A 144 -16.56 -9.81 14.55
CA ARG A 144 -15.29 -9.49 15.21
C ARG A 144 -14.11 -10.15 14.50
N VAL A 145 -14.24 -11.43 14.15
CA VAL A 145 -13.24 -12.18 13.38
C VAL A 145 -12.97 -11.50 12.05
N LYS A 146 -13.99 -11.00 11.34
CA LYS A 146 -13.78 -10.28 10.09
C LYS A 146 -12.96 -9.00 10.28
N ALA A 147 -13.33 -8.18 11.26
CA ALA A 147 -12.61 -6.93 11.55
C ALA A 147 -11.16 -7.18 12.00
N ASP A 148 -10.91 -8.28 12.70
CA ASP A 148 -9.56 -8.65 13.12
C ASP A 148 -8.77 -9.37 12.00
N ALA A 149 -9.43 -10.12 11.11
CA ALA A 149 -8.80 -10.69 9.92
C ALA A 149 -8.24 -9.57 9.02
N ASP A 150 -9.00 -8.50 8.79
CA ASP A 150 -8.53 -7.32 8.06
C ASP A 150 -7.27 -6.68 8.71
N PHE A 151 -7.10 -6.85 10.02
CA PHE A 151 -5.90 -6.39 10.73
C PHE A 151 -4.70 -7.33 10.54
N TYR A 152 -4.92 -8.63 10.49
CA TYR A 152 -3.83 -9.61 10.33
C TYR A 152 -3.38 -9.81 8.88
N GLY A 153 -4.22 -9.47 7.91
CA GLY A 153 -3.99 -9.77 6.49
C GLY A 153 -4.31 -11.22 6.14
#